data_AF-A0A133Z8S0-F1
#
_entry.id   AF-A0A133Z8S0-F1
#
_cell.length_a   1.000
_cell.length_b   1.000
_cell.length_c   1.000
_cell.angle_alpha   90.00
_cell.angle_beta   90.00
_cell.angle_gamma   90.00
#
_symmetry.space_group_name_H-M   'P 1'
#
loop_
_entity.id
_entity.type
_entity.pdbx_description
1 polymer ?
#
loop_
_entity_poly.entity_id
_entity_poly.type
_entity_poly.pdbx_seq_one_letter_code
_entity_poly.pdbx_strand_id
1 'polypeptide(L)'
;MEPLRILLAEGHDISIFYANSNIAPEPEYRHRLSELLKFAAHEGVRVIEGNYDPAQWERYVAPIGRAMAQKAQERTEKPTSVAELLDDANRRNRCRACYKLRLCEAARYAHEHDFDAVSTTLSVSPYQFTDIIREELARACKQNSIAPDFRDFRPYYDEATRRSREAGMYRQDYCGCSFSIDEGKATRAFIKEQREEQRALYLIAHEAERKAEAEKRRARKAEQASYNAKQARKRDLLRQFKEQQRAQVLEQEQQLHNQSLPQTPLPDASARDAERLVHEN
;
A
#
# COMPACT_ATOMS: atom_id res chain seq x y z
N MET A 1 0.67 -21.38 9.16
CA MET A 1 1.87 -21.26 10.01
C MET A 1 1.54 -21.30 11.49
N GLU A 2 0.86 -20.31 12.07
CA GLU A 2 0.68 -20.26 13.54
C GLU A 2 -0.04 -21.47 14.17
N PRO A 3 -1.15 -21.99 13.61
CA PRO A 3 -1.75 -23.21 14.14
C PRO A 3 -0.77 -24.38 14.19
N LEU A 4 -0.02 -24.59 13.11
CA LEU A 4 0.98 -25.66 13.03
C LEU A 4 2.08 -25.46 14.08
N ARG A 5 2.67 -24.27 14.16
CA ARG A 5 3.76 -23.97 15.10
C ARG A 5 3.32 -24.20 16.56
N ILE A 6 2.13 -23.73 16.91
CA ILE A 6 1.60 -23.85 18.28
C ILE A 6 1.37 -25.32 18.62
N LEU A 7 0.72 -26.07 17.74
CA LEU A 7 0.43 -27.48 17.97
C LEU A 7 1.72 -28.33 18.01
N LEU A 8 2.71 -28.06 17.14
CA LEU A 8 4.01 -28.74 17.22
C LEU A 8 4.75 -28.43 18.52
N ALA A 9 4.70 -27.19 19.00
CA ALA A 9 5.32 -26.79 20.26
C ALA A 9 4.68 -27.45 21.49
N GLU A 10 3.42 -27.87 21.38
CA GLU A 10 2.72 -28.66 22.40
C GLU A 10 3.03 -30.16 22.34
N GLY A 11 3.79 -30.60 21.33
CA GLY A 11 4.22 -32.00 21.18
C GLY A 11 3.24 -32.89 20.41
N HIS A 12 2.28 -32.32 19.68
CA HIS A 12 1.37 -33.11 18.84
C HIS A 12 2.10 -33.67 17.60
N ASP A 13 1.78 -34.90 17.21
CA ASP A 13 2.12 -35.45 15.89
C ASP A 13 1.07 -34.99 14.87
N ILE A 14 1.49 -34.28 13.82
CA ILE A 14 0.59 -33.51 12.95
C ILE A 14 0.83 -33.86 11.49
N SER A 15 -0.27 -34.09 10.78
CA SER A 15 -0.33 -34.02 9.32
C SER A 15 -1.23 -32.87 8.88
N ILE A 16 -0.89 -32.22 7.77
CA ILE A 16 -1.71 -31.17 7.16
C ILE A 16 -2.60 -31.80 6.10
N PHE A 17 -3.92 -31.71 6.28
CA PHE A 17 -4.88 -32.12 5.27
C PHE A 17 -5.31 -30.92 4.39
N TYR A 18 -5.10 -31.03 3.09
CA TYR A 18 -5.39 -29.97 2.11
C TYR A 18 -6.57 -30.34 1.21
N ALA A 19 -7.78 -29.95 1.61
CA ALA A 19 -9.03 -30.19 0.88
C ALA A 19 -9.80 -28.88 0.66
N ASN A 20 -9.51 -28.22 -0.46
CA ASN A 20 -9.97 -26.86 -0.75
C ASN A 20 -10.57 -26.75 -2.16
N SER A 21 -11.58 -27.58 -2.45
CA SER A 21 -12.32 -27.57 -3.72
C SER A 21 -13.01 -26.23 -4.05
N ASN A 22 -13.11 -25.34 -3.06
CA ASN A 22 -13.59 -23.98 -3.26
C ASN A 22 -12.58 -23.07 -3.98
N ILE A 23 -11.31 -23.47 -4.11
CA ILE A 23 -10.29 -22.64 -4.74
C ILE A 23 -10.48 -22.72 -6.25
N ALA A 24 -10.77 -21.57 -6.83
CA ALA A 24 -10.89 -21.39 -8.27
C ALA A 24 -10.11 -20.14 -8.70
N PRO A 25 -9.51 -20.16 -9.90
CA PRO A 25 -9.44 -21.28 -10.84
C PRO A 25 -8.42 -22.36 -10.40
N GLU A 26 -8.38 -23.52 -11.07
CA GLU A 26 -7.44 -24.62 -10.73
C GLU A 26 -5.97 -24.20 -10.61
N PRO A 27 -5.42 -23.30 -11.45
CA PRO A 27 -4.04 -22.83 -11.29
C PRO A 27 -3.76 -22.22 -9.91
N GLU A 28 -4.75 -21.57 -9.29
CA GLU A 28 -4.63 -21.03 -7.93
C GLU A 28 -4.55 -22.17 -6.91
N TYR A 29 -5.35 -23.23 -7.06
CA TYR A 29 -5.30 -24.40 -6.19
C TYR A 29 -3.91 -25.04 -6.23
N ARG A 30 -3.38 -25.27 -7.44
CA ARG A 30 -2.04 -25.83 -7.65
C ARG A 30 -0.95 -24.94 -7.07
N HIS A 31 -1.07 -23.63 -7.24
CA HIS A 31 -0.11 -22.69 -6.68
C HIS A 31 -0.10 -22.73 -5.15
N ARG A 32 -1.27 -22.65 -4.51
CA ARG A 32 -1.38 -22.74 -3.04
C ARG A 32 -0.91 -24.07 -2.49
N LEU A 33 -1.18 -25.17 -3.19
CA LEU A 33 -0.67 -26.49 -2.82
C LEU A 33 0.86 -26.56 -2.93
N SER A 34 1.43 -26.09 -4.04
CA SER A 34 2.89 -26.03 -4.22
C SER A 34 3.57 -25.23 -3.11
N GLU A 35 3.02 -24.07 -2.75
CA GLU A 35 3.56 -23.24 -1.66
C GLU A 35 3.42 -23.92 -0.30
N LEU A 36 2.30 -24.61 -0.05
CA LEU A 36 2.13 -25.42 1.15
C LEU A 36 3.15 -26.55 1.23
N LEU A 37 3.39 -27.26 0.14
CA LEU A 37 4.35 -28.38 0.10
C LEU A 37 5.78 -27.90 0.37
N LYS A 38 6.19 -26.77 -0.20
CA LYS A 38 7.51 -26.15 0.10
C LYS A 38 7.65 -25.82 1.59
N PHE A 39 6.63 -25.18 2.16
CA PHE A 39 6.60 -24.84 3.57
C PHE A 39 6.64 -26.10 4.46
N ALA A 40 5.81 -27.09 4.17
CA ALA A 40 5.73 -28.30 4.97
C ALA A 40 7.00 -29.15 4.91
N ALA A 41 7.67 -29.19 3.75
CA ALA A 41 8.98 -29.84 3.59
C ALA A 41 10.05 -29.19 4.48
N HIS A 42 10.05 -27.85 4.59
CA HIS A 42 10.95 -27.12 5.49
C HIS A 42 10.68 -27.45 6.97
N GLU A 43 9.40 -27.54 7.36
CA GLU A 43 9.00 -27.87 8.74
C GLU A 43 9.07 -29.37 9.08
N GLY A 44 9.33 -30.24 8.09
CA GLY A 44 9.31 -31.70 8.28
C GLY A 44 7.91 -32.28 8.52
N VAL A 45 6.86 -31.63 8.04
CA VAL A 45 5.46 -32.01 8.27
C VAL A 45 4.86 -32.66 7.05
N ARG A 46 4.13 -33.77 7.25
CA ARG A 46 3.44 -34.47 6.17
C ARG A 46 2.25 -33.65 5.66
N VAL A 47 2.12 -33.54 4.34
CA VAL A 47 0.93 -32.99 3.68
C VAL A 47 0.17 -34.11 3.01
N ILE A 48 -1.15 -34.09 3.18
CA ILE A 48 -2.10 -35.03 2.59
C ILE A 48 -3.04 -34.20 1.73
N GLU A 49 -2.97 -34.38 0.42
CA GLU A 49 -3.89 -33.74 -0.53
C GLU A 49 -5.22 -34.50 -0.53
N GLY A 50 -6.32 -33.79 -0.25
CA GLY A 50 -7.67 -34.32 -0.36
C GLY A 50 -8.17 -34.29 -1.81
N ASN A 51 -9.44 -34.65 -2.01
CA ASN A 51 -10.05 -34.62 -3.33
C ASN A 51 -10.27 -33.17 -3.78
N TYR A 52 -9.72 -32.81 -4.94
CA TYR A 52 -10.02 -31.52 -5.59
C TYR A 52 -11.19 -31.67 -6.56
N ASP A 53 -12.39 -31.39 -6.07
CA ASP A 53 -13.65 -31.47 -6.84
C ASP A 53 -14.37 -30.12 -6.89
N PRO A 54 -13.92 -29.19 -7.75
CA PRO A 54 -14.60 -27.91 -7.92
C PRO A 54 -16.02 -28.05 -8.46
N ALA A 55 -16.34 -29.14 -9.17
CA ALA A 55 -17.69 -29.39 -9.69
C ALA A 55 -18.68 -29.71 -8.55
N GLN A 56 -18.27 -30.45 -7.54
CA GLN A 56 -19.04 -30.66 -6.32
C GLN A 56 -19.30 -29.33 -5.59
N TRP A 57 -18.27 -28.49 -5.46
CA TRP A 57 -18.43 -27.17 -4.84
C TRP A 57 -19.41 -26.28 -5.63
N GLU A 58 -19.31 -26.29 -6.96
CA GLU A 58 -20.22 -25.57 -7.88
C GLU A 58 -21.68 -26.06 -7.79
N ARG A 59 -21.87 -27.35 -7.49
CA ARG A 59 -23.20 -27.94 -7.32
C ARG A 59 -23.84 -27.55 -5.99
N TYR A 60 -23.09 -27.55 -4.89
CA TYR A 60 -23.67 -27.45 -3.54
C TYR A 60 -23.52 -26.07 -2.89
N VAL A 61 -22.47 -25.32 -3.20
CA VAL A 61 -22.15 -24.04 -2.54
C VAL A 61 -22.43 -22.86 -3.44
N ALA A 62 -22.02 -22.94 -4.70
CA ALA A 62 -22.13 -21.81 -5.63
C ALA A 62 -23.56 -21.32 -5.92
N PRO A 63 -24.63 -22.14 -5.90
CA PRO A 63 -25.99 -21.64 -6.09
C PRO A 63 -26.38 -20.59 -5.05
N ILE A 64 -25.92 -20.73 -3.80
CA ILE A 64 -26.17 -19.75 -2.72
C ILE A 64 -25.51 -18.41 -3.09
N GLY A 65 -24.26 -18.45 -3.54
CA GLY A 65 -23.53 -17.25 -3.96
C GLY A 65 -24.12 -16.58 -5.21
N ARG A 66 -24.57 -17.36 -6.20
CA ARG A 66 -25.23 -16.83 -7.40
C ARG A 66 -26.56 -16.15 -7.06
N ALA A 67 -27.37 -16.75 -6.19
CA ALA A 67 -28.61 -16.13 -5.73
C ALA A 67 -28.37 -14.81 -5.00
N MET A 68 -27.31 -14.72 -4.19
CA MET A 68 -26.89 -13.45 -3.56
C MET A 68 -26.47 -12.42 -4.59
N ALA A 69 -25.65 -12.80 -5.57
CA ALA A 69 -25.17 -11.90 -6.61
C ALA A 69 -26.33 -11.34 -7.45
N GLN A 70 -27.32 -12.17 -7.77
CA GLN A 70 -28.55 -11.74 -8.46
C GLN A 70 -29.33 -10.72 -7.61
N LYS A 71 -29.59 -11.01 -6.33
CA LYS A 71 -30.26 -10.06 -5.43
C LYS A 71 -29.51 -8.73 -5.31
N ALA A 72 -28.18 -8.76 -5.33
CA ALA A 72 -27.37 -7.55 -5.30
C ALA A 72 -27.56 -6.69 -6.57
N GLN A 73 -27.77 -7.30 -7.73
CA GLN A 73 -28.06 -6.59 -8.99
C GLN A 73 -29.47 -6.00 -9.02
N GLU A 74 -30.44 -6.65 -8.37
CA GLU A 74 -31.83 -6.20 -8.28
C GLU A 74 -32.05 -5.11 -7.22
N ARG A 75 -31.02 -4.79 -6.44
CA ARG A 75 -31.10 -3.82 -5.35
C ARG A 75 -31.31 -2.40 -5.88
N THR A 76 -32.35 -1.73 -5.39
CA THR A 76 -32.65 -0.32 -5.70
C THR A 76 -32.03 0.66 -4.71
N GLU A 77 -31.93 0.26 -3.44
CA GLU A 77 -31.38 1.10 -2.36
C GLU A 77 -29.86 0.98 -2.27
N LYS A 78 -29.18 2.11 -2.08
CA LYS A 78 -27.72 2.12 -1.88
C LYS A 78 -27.38 1.53 -0.50
N PRO A 79 -26.49 0.54 -0.40
CA PRO A 79 -26.08 0.00 0.90
C PRO A 79 -25.37 1.07 1.73
N THR A 80 -25.59 1.08 3.04
CA THR A 80 -24.98 2.03 3.98
C THR A 80 -23.74 1.47 4.68
N SER A 81 -23.55 0.15 4.60
CA SER A 81 -22.41 -0.55 5.19
C SER A 81 -21.90 -1.69 4.32
N VAL A 82 -20.68 -2.15 4.59
CA VAL A 82 -20.10 -3.33 3.91
C VAL A 82 -20.93 -4.59 4.20
N ALA A 83 -21.46 -4.74 5.41
CA ALA A 83 -22.29 -5.90 5.78
C ALA A 83 -23.59 -5.95 4.95
N GLU A 84 -24.22 -4.80 4.71
CA GLU A 84 -25.40 -4.69 3.84
C GLU A 84 -25.05 -4.93 2.37
N LEU A 85 -23.94 -4.35 1.90
CA LEU A 85 -23.43 -4.52 0.53
C LEU A 85 -23.21 -5.99 0.19
N LEU A 86 -22.56 -6.72 1.11
CA LEU A 86 -22.19 -8.12 0.91
C LEU A 86 -23.30 -9.11 1.29
N ASP A 87 -24.44 -8.61 1.80
CA ASP A 87 -25.52 -9.43 2.35
C ASP A 87 -24.96 -10.47 3.34
N ASP A 88 -24.34 -9.97 4.41
CA ASP A 88 -23.57 -10.79 5.33
C ASP A 88 -24.39 -11.96 5.94
N ALA A 89 -25.71 -11.79 6.06
CA ALA A 89 -26.63 -12.84 6.48
C ALA A 89 -26.61 -14.03 5.51
N ASN A 90 -26.78 -13.79 4.20
CA ASN A 90 -26.72 -14.88 3.21
C ASN A 90 -25.27 -15.32 2.92
N ARG A 91 -24.30 -14.42 3.07
CA ARG A 91 -22.86 -14.74 2.97
C ARG A 91 -22.46 -15.77 4.00
N ARG A 92 -22.96 -15.65 5.24
CA ARG A 92 -22.81 -16.66 6.30
C ARG A 92 -23.32 -18.03 5.87
N ASN A 93 -24.47 -18.11 5.19
CA ASN A 93 -25.03 -19.37 4.70
C ASN A 93 -24.14 -20.02 3.63
N ARG A 94 -23.65 -19.23 2.65
CA ARG A 94 -22.71 -19.73 1.64
C ARG A 94 -21.41 -20.23 2.27
N CYS A 95 -20.82 -19.45 3.17
CA CYS A 95 -19.59 -19.83 3.84
C CYS A 95 -19.78 -21.05 4.75
N ARG A 96 -20.92 -21.19 5.44
CA ARG A 96 -21.27 -22.41 6.19
C ARG A 96 -21.27 -23.64 5.29
N ALA A 97 -21.91 -23.58 4.13
CA ALA A 97 -21.93 -24.69 3.17
C ALA A 97 -20.50 -25.05 2.70
N CYS A 98 -19.66 -24.05 2.45
CA CYS A 98 -18.25 -24.23 2.09
C CYS A 98 -17.44 -24.90 3.20
N TYR A 99 -17.55 -24.41 4.45
CA TYR A 99 -16.85 -24.99 5.59
C TYR A 99 -17.29 -26.41 5.86
N LYS A 100 -18.60 -26.68 5.82
CA LYS A 100 -19.16 -28.02 5.96
C LYS A 100 -18.51 -28.99 4.97
N LEU A 101 -18.46 -28.65 3.69
CA LEU A 101 -17.89 -29.52 2.66
C LEU A 101 -16.45 -29.93 3.01
N ARG A 102 -15.61 -28.95 3.35
CA ARG A 102 -14.18 -29.13 3.62
C ARG A 102 -13.92 -29.86 4.94
N LEU A 103 -14.65 -29.50 5.99
CA LEU A 103 -14.47 -30.07 7.34
C LEU A 103 -15.02 -31.49 7.42
N CYS A 104 -16.12 -31.80 6.74
CA CYS A 104 -16.62 -33.18 6.63
C CYS A 104 -15.62 -34.08 5.91
N GLU A 105 -14.97 -33.60 4.84
CA GLU A 105 -13.93 -34.36 4.15
C GLU A 105 -12.72 -34.64 5.05
N ALA A 106 -12.24 -33.61 5.77
CA ALA A 106 -11.14 -33.76 6.71
C ALA A 106 -11.46 -34.70 7.88
N ALA A 107 -12.66 -34.59 8.46
CA ALA A 107 -13.11 -35.45 9.55
C ALA A 107 -13.26 -36.90 9.12
N ARG A 108 -13.79 -37.15 7.91
CA ARG A 108 -13.89 -38.49 7.33
C ARG A 108 -12.51 -39.11 7.12
N TYR A 109 -11.60 -38.36 6.50
CA TYR A 109 -10.23 -38.82 6.29
C TYR A 109 -9.53 -39.14 7.62
N ALA A 110 -9.65 -38.25 8.60
CA ALA A 110 -9.04 -38.44 9.91
C ALA A 110 -9.52 -39.73 10.60
N HIS A 111 -10.83 -40.01 10.53
CA HIS A 111 -11.41 -41.24 11.08
C HIS A 111 -10.94 -42.51 10.35
N GLU A 112 -10.90 -42.49 9.01
CA GLU A 112 -10.47 -43.63 8.18
C GLU A 112 -8.97 -43.96 8.33
N HIS A 113 -8.19 -43.06 8.90
CA HIS A 113 -6.72 -43.14 9.00
C HIS A 113 -6.21 -43.02 10.43
N ASP A 114 -7.04 -43.34 11.44
CA ASP A 114 -6.64 -43.48 12.84
C ASP A 114 -6.02 -42.23 13.48
N PHE A 115 -6.44 -41.03 13.04
CA PHE A 115 -6.08 -39.79 13.76
C PHE A 115 -6.92 -39.68 15.05
N ASP A 116 -6.39 -38.99 16.07
CA ASP A 116 -7.11 -38.76 17.33
C ASP A 116 -8.09 -37.58 17.24
N ALA A 117 -7.71 -36.52 16.51
CA ALA A 117 -8.45 -35.27 16.46
C ALA A 117 -8.28 -34.51 15.15
N VAL A 118 -9.21 -33.58 14.88
CA VAL A 118 -9.14 -32.63 13.77
C VAL A 118 -9.15 -31.20 14.31
N SER A 119 -8.12 -30.44 13.95
CA SER A 119 -8.09 -28.98 14.10
C SER A 119 -8.22 -28.28 12.75
N THR A 120 -8.24 -26.95 12.73
CA THR A 120 -8.40 -26.18 11.49
C THR A 120 -7.60 -24.88 11.48
N THR A 121 -7.01 -24.56 10.33
CA THR A 121 -6.36 -23.27 10.09
C THR A 121 -7.35 -22.15 9.77
N LEU A 122 -8.63 -22.47 9.59
CA LEU A 122 -9.68 -21.50 9.26
C LEU A 122 -9.94 -20.49 10.40
N SER A 123 -9.57 -20.81 11.63
CA SER A 123 -9.73 -19.92 12.78
C SER A 123 -8.59 -18.90 12.94
N VAL A 124 -7.66 -18.80 11.99
CA VAL A 124 -6.61 -17.76 11.99
C VAL A 124 -7.12 -16.43 11.45
N SER A 125 -8.00 -16.46 10.45
CA SER A 125 -8.41 -15.24 9.73
C SER A 125 -9.51 -14.49 10.47
N PRO A 126 -9.34 -13.18 10.76
CA PRO A 126 -10.41 -12.37 11.34
C PRO A 126 -11.55 -12.07 10.35
N TYR A 127 -11.36 -12.36 9.05
CA TYR A 127 -12.33 -12.12 8.00
C TYR A 127 -13.26 -13.32 7.74
N GLN A 128 -13.04 -14.43 8.43
CA GLN A 128 -13.86 -15.64 8.35
C GLN A 128 -14.85 -15.72 9.52
N PHE A 129 -15.96 -16.41 9.32
CA PHE A 129 -16.99 -16.62 10.34
C PHE A 129 -16.57 -17.71 11.32
N THR A 130 -15.74 -17.36 12.29
CA THR A 130 -15.14 -18.26 13.29
C THR A 130 -16.18 -19.04 14.11
N ASP A 131 -17.31 -18.41 14.41
CA ASP A 131 -18.49 -19.02 15.02
C ASP A 131 -18.99 -20.22 14.21
N ILE A 132 -19.18 -20.01 12.91
CA ILE A 132 -19.63 -21.05 11.97
C ILE A 132 -18.57 -22.14 11.79
N ILE A 133 -17.30 -21.76 11.71
CA ILE A 133 -16.18 -22.71 11.58
C ILE A 133 -16.17 -23.67 12.78
N ARG A 134 -16.30 -23.14 14.01
CA ARG A 134 -16.37 -23.96 15.23
C ARG A 134 -17.54 -24.93 15.20
N GLU A 135 -18.72 -24.45 14.82
CA GLU A 135 -19.93 -25.28 14.75
C GLU A 135 -19.82 -26.39 13.70
N GLU A 136 -19.36 -26.06 12.49
CA GLU A 136 -19.22 -27.05 11.40
C GLU A 136 -18.08 -28.03 11.67
N LEU A 137 -17.00 -27.63 12.34
CA LEU A 137 -15.95 -28.56 12.78
C LEU A 137 -16.51 -29.56 13.79
N ALA A 138 -17.17 -29.07 14.84
CA ALA A 138 -17.78 -29.95 15.84
C ALA A 138 -18.82 -30.91 15.23
N ARG A 139 -19.62 -30.42 14.26
CA ARG A 139 -20.60 -31.23 13.54
C ARG A 139 -19.92 -32.30 12.67
N ALA A 140 -18.93 -31.93 11.87
CA ALA A 140 -18.19 -32.84 11.02
C ALA A 140 -17.49 -33.92 11.84
N CYS A 141 -16.84 -33.54 12.93
CA CYS A 141 -16.17 -34.46 13.84
C CYS A 141 -17.15 -35.45 14.49
N LYS A 142 -18.29 -34.95 15.01
CA LYS A 142 -19.34 -35.81 15.58
C LYS A 142 -19.90 -36.81 14.57
N GLN A 143 -20.07 -36.41 13.31
CA GLN A 143 -20.60 -37.29 12.25
C GLN A 143 -19.64 -38.42 11.85
N ASN A 144 -18.33 -38.22 12.06
CA ASN A 144 -17.30 -39.18 11.70
C ASN A 144 -16.61 -39.79 12.93
N SER A 145 -17.19 -39.68 14.13
CA SER A 145 -16.63 -40.26 15.37
C SER A 145 -15.15 -39.91 15.63
N ILE A 146 -14.76 -38.65 15.36
CA ILE A 146 -13.41 -38.12 15.57
C ILE A 146 -13.45 -36.94 16.55
N ALA A 147 -12.41 -36.70 17.34
CA ALA A 147 -12.42 -35.58 18.29
C ALA A 147 -12.26 -34.21 17.57
N PRO A 148 -13.05 -33.19 17.88
CA PRO A 148 -12.79 -31.82 17.42
C PRO A 148 -11.78 -31.11 18.33
N ASP A 149 -10.69 -30.57 17.77
CA ASP A 149 -9.78 -29.64 18.45
C ASP A 149 -9.93 -28.22 17.87
N PHE A 150 -11.03 -27.55 18.24
CA PHE A 150 -11.23 -26.17 17.86
C PHE A 150 -10.44 -25.22 18.76
N ARG A 151 -9.63 -24.36 18.14
CA ARG A 151 -8.93 -23.27 18.82
C ARG A 151 -9.07 -21.97 18.07
N ASP A 152 -9.19 -20.86 18.80
CA ASP A 152 -9.23 -19.53 18.21
C ASP A 152 -7.80 -19.01 18.01
N PHE A 153 -7.35 -18.99 16.75
CA PHE A 153 -6.00 -18.54 16.39
C PHE A 153 -5.96 -17.08 15.92
N ARG A 154 -7.08 -16.34 15.95
CA ARG A 154 -7.14 -14.93 15.53
C ARG A 154 -6.16 -14.01 16.30
N PRO A 155 -5.89 -14.22 17.61
CA PRO A 155 -4.88 -13.42 18.31
C PRO A 155 -3.48 -13.50 17.68
N TYR A 156 -3.18 -14.55 16.91
CA TYR A 156 -1.90 -14.75 16.24
C TYR A 156 -1.90 -14.29 14.78
N TYR A 157 -2.97 -13.65 14.29
CA TYR A 157 -3.09 -13.24 12.88
C TYR A 157 -1.99 -12.24 12.44
N ASP A 158 -1.68 -11.26 13.28
CA ASP A 158 -0.66 -10.26 12.98
C ASP A 158 0.73 -10.88 12.93
N GLU A 159 1.02 -11.79 13.87
CA GLU A 159 2.27 -12.54 13.92
C GLU A 159 2.41 -13.50 12.74
N ALA A 160 1.34 -14.23 12.40
CA ALA A 160 1.28 -15.05 11.18
C ALA A 160 1.59 -14.19 9.94
N THR A 161 1.11 -12.95 9.93
CA THR A 161 1.33 -12.01 8.84
C THR A 161 2.77 -11.55 8.76
N ARG A 162 3.37 -11.15 9.88
CA ARG A 162 4.78 -10.76 9.96
C ARG A 162 5.69 -11.89 9.46
N ARG A 163 5.56 -13.09 10.05
CA ARG A 163 6.41 -14.25 9.71
C ARG A 163 6.27 -14.67 8.24
N SER A 164 5.06 -14.61 7.68
CA SER A 164 4.86 -15.01 6.27
C SER A 164 5.57 -14.09 5.29
N ARG A 165 5.66 -12.80 5.62
CA ARG A 165 6.39 -11.81 4.82
C ARG A 165 7.89 -12.01 4.93
N GLU A 166 8.40 -12.26 6.13
CA GLU A 166 9.81 -12.57 6.38
C GLU A 166 10.26 -13.83 5.65
N ALA A 167 9.39 -14.84 5.59
CA ALA A 167 9.64 -16.09 4.87
C ALA A 167 9.42 -15.99 3.34
N GLY A 168 9.01 -14.82 2.82
CA GLY A 168 8.73 -14.64 1.39
C GLY A 168 7.59 -15.54 0.87
N MET A 169 6.71 -16.00 1.73
CA MET A 169 5.62 -16.92 1.37
C MET A 169 4.56 -16.23 0.54
N TYR A 170 3.98 -16.96 -0.41
CA TYR A 170 2.77 -16.52 -1.09
C TYR A 170 1.65 -16.22 -0.08
N ARG A 171 0.99 -15.07 -0.25
CA ARG A 171 -0.13 -14.62 0.58
C ARG A 171 -1.33 -14.32 -0.28
N GLN A 172 -2.39 -15.11 -0.12
CA GLN A 172 -3.69 -14.80 -0.73
C GLN A 172 -4.35 -13.57 -0.09
N ASP A 173 -5.09 -12.79 -0.88
CA ASP A 173 -5.94 -11.68 -0.44
C ASP A 173 -7.44 -12.03 -0.43
N TYR A 174 -7.78 -13.30 -0.67
CA TYR A 174 -9.15 -13.81 -0.70
C TYR A 174 -9.25 -15.28 -0.24
N CYS A 175 -10.45 -15.72 0.14
CA CYS A 175 -10.68 -17.06 0.72
C CYS A 175 -10.37 -18.22 -0.25
N GLY A 176 -10.49 -17.99 -1.56
CA GLY A 176 -10.23 -18.96 -2.62
C GLY A 176 -11.38 -19.09 -3.63
N CYS A 177 -12.62 -18.81 -3.25
CA CYS A 177 -13.76 -18.87 -4.17
C CYS A 177 -13.91 -17.59 -4.99
N SER A 178 -14.49 -17.73 -6.19
CA SER A 178 -14.80 -16.63 -7.11
C SER A 178 -15.62 -15.52 -6.44
N PHE A 179 -16.63 -15.87 -5.65
CA PHE A 179 -17.44 -14.87 -4.94
C PHE A 179 -16.60 -14.03 -3.98
N SER A 180 -15.62 -14.61 -3.28
CA SER A 180 -14.76 -13.83 -2.38
C SER A 180 -13.89 -12.82 -3.13
N ILE A 181 -13.54 -13.07 -4.39
CA ILE A 181 -12.82 -12.12 -5.25
C ILE A 181 -13.73 -10.93 -5.57
N ASP A 182 -14.96 -11.21 -6.01
CA ASP A 182 -15.92 -10.18 -6.40
C ASP A 182 -16.39 -9.36 -5.20
N GLU A 183 -16.61 -9.99 -4.04
CA GLU A 183 -16.86 -9.32 -2.77
C GLU A 183 -15.72 -8.36 -2.42
N GLY A 184 -14.46 -8.81 -2.52
CA GLY A 184 -13.30 -7.98 -2.25
C GLY A 184 -13.23 -6.76 -3.19
N LYS A 185 -13.54 -6.93 -4.48
CA LYS A 185 -13.64 -5.82 -5.45
C LYS A 185 -14.75 -4.85 -5.06
N ALA A 186 -15.94 -5.36 -4.76
CA ALA A 186 -17.10 -4.55 -4.37
C ALA A 186 -16.83 -3.76 -3.08
N THR A 187 -16.27 -4.41 -2.05
CA THR A 187 -15.90 -3.74 -0.79
C THR A 187 -14.88 -2.63 -1.02
N ARG A 188 -13.84 -2.85 -1.83
CA ARG A 188 -12.84 -1.82 -2.13
C ARG A 188 -13.45 -0.62 -2.86
N ALA A 189 -14.31 -0.87 -3.84
CA ALA A 189 -15.02 0.19 -4.56
C ALA A 189 -15.92 1.00 -3.62
N PHE A 190 -16.72 0.31 -2.80
CA PHE A 190 -17.61 0.93 -1.82
C PHE A 190 -16.86 1.80 -0.81
N ILE A 191 -15.80 1.27 -0.20
CA ILE A 191 -15.00 2.03 0.78
C ILE A 191 -14.34 3.26 0.12
N LYS A 192 -13.90 3.13 -1.14
CA LYS A 192 -13.33 4.25 -1.89
C LYS A 192 -14.37 5.35 -2.09
N GLU A 193 -15.56 5.00 -2.56
CA GLU A 193 -16.67 5.93 -2.75
C GLU A 193 -17.05 6.63 -1.44
N GLN A 194 -17.21 5.88 -0.35
CA GLN A 194 -17.49 6.43 0.97
C GLN A 194 -16.40 7.42 1.44
N ARG A 195 -15.12 7.11 1.22
CA ARG A 195 -14.03 8.03 1.55
C ARG A 195 -14.07 9.30 0.71
N GLU A 196 -14.42 9.20 -0.57
CA GLU A 196 -14.57 10.34 -1.47
C GLU A 196 -15.74 11.24 -1.05
N GLU A 197 -16.88 10.66 -0.71
CA GLU A 197 -18.05 11.38 -0.17
C GLU A 197 -17.72 12.09 1.15
N GLN A 198 -17.12 11.36 2.10
CA GLN A 198 -16.71 11.94 3.39
C GLN A 198 -15.69 13.06 3.20
N ARG A 199 -14.75 12.89 2.28
CA ARG A 199 -13.79 13.94 1.92
C ARG A 199 -14.48 15.15 1.30
N ALA A 200 -15.45 14.95 0.41
CA ALA A 200 -16.20 16.06 -0.19
C ALA A 200 -16.98 16.84 0.87
N LEU A 201 -17.70 16.14 1.76
CA LEU A 201 -18.40 16.75 2.89
C LEU A 201 -17.45 17.52 3.81
N TYR A 202 -16.29 16.94 4.13
CA TYR A 202 -15.26 17.60 4.92
C TYR A 202 -14.79 18.91 4.25
N LEU A 203 -14.52 18.87 2.94
CA LEU A 203 -14.05 20.04 2.19
C LEU A 203 -15.08 21.16 2.12
N ILE A 204 -16.38 20.82 2.05
CA ILE A 204 -17.49 21.77 2.11
C ILE A 204 -17.58 22.38 3.52
N ALA A 205 -17.60 21.53 4.56
CA ALA A 205 -17.73 21.98 5.95
C ALA A 205 -16.59 22.93 6.37
N HIS A 206 -15.38 22.71 5.84
CA HIS A 206 -14.20 23.50 6.20
C HIS A 206 -13.84 24.55 5.12
N GLU A 207 -14.77 24.91 4.24
CA GLU A 207 -14.50 25.87 3.16
C GLU A 207 -14.08 27.25 3.68
N ALA A 208 -14.80 27.78 4.67
CA ALA A 208 -14.52 29.09 5.26
C ALA A 208 -13.14 29.13 5.95
N GLU A 209 -12.83 28.11 6.74
CA GLU A 209 -11.52 27.98 7.40
C GLU A 209 -10.39 27.88 6.38
N ARG A 210 -10.57 27.08 5.31
CA ARG A 210 -9.58 26.95 4.24
C ARG A 210 -9.39 28.26 3.47
N LYS A 211 -10.45 29.02 3.20
CA LYS A 211 -10.36 30.35 2.58
C LYS A 211 -9.61 31.33 3.48
N ALA A 212 -9.95 31.39 4.77
CA ALA A 212 -9.28 32.24 5.74
C ALA A 212 -7.78 31.88 5.88
N GLU A 213 -7.43 30.59 5.93
CA GLU A 213 -6.04 30.15 5.99
C GLU A 213 -5.28 30.46 4.69
N ALA A 214 -5.93 30.30 3.53
CA ALA A 214 -5.34 30.67 2.24
C ALA A 214 -5.07 32.19 2.15
N GLU A 215 -5.98 33.02 2.67
CA GLU A 215 -5.80 34.47 2.77
C GLU A 215 -4.66 34.85 3.73
N LYS A 216 -4.63 34.29 4.94
CA LYS A 216 -3.50 34.47 5.88
C LYS A 216 -2.17 34.08 5.25
N ARG A 217 -2.13 32.95 4.53
CA ARG A 217 -0.92 32.49 3.83
C ARG A 217 -0.52 33.45 2.70
N ARG A 218 -1.49 33.99 1.94
CA ARG A 218 -1.23 35.01 0.91
C ARG A 218 -0.69 36.29 1.53
N ALA A 219 -1.28 36.76 2.62
CA ALA A 219 -0.82 37.94 3.35
C ALA A 219 0.62 37.77 3.85
N ARG A 220 0.94 36.65 4.52
CA ARG A 220 2.31 36.32 4.97
C ARG A 220 3.31 36.28 3.81
N LYS A 221 2.93 35.66 2.68
CA LYS A 221 3.79 35.62 1.48
C LYS A 221 4.03 37.02 0.89
N ALA A 222 2.99 37.86 0.83
CA ALA A 222 3.10 39.22 0.33
C ALA A 222 3.98 40.10 1.24
N GLU A 223 3.82 39.97 2.56
CA GLU A 223 4.66 40.63 3.55
C GLU A 223 6.13 40.20 3.42
N GLN A 224 6.39 38.89 3.35
CA GLN A 224 7.74 38.35 3.17
C GLN A 224 8.37 38.82 1.85
N ALA A 225 7.61 38.85 0.76
CA ALA A 225 8.08 39.35 -0.53
C ALA A 225 8.44 40.84 -0.47
N SER A 226 7.62 41.65 0.19
CA SER A 226 7.89 43.08 0.40
C SER A 226 9.14 43.31 1.25
N TYR A 227 9.30 42.55 2.34
CA TYR A 227 10.51 42.58 3.16
C TYR A 227 11.75 42.19 2.36
N ASN A 228 11.69 41.08 1.62
CA ASN A 228 12.80 40.61 0.78
C ASN A 228 13.18 41.63 -0.30
N ALA A 229 12.19 42.28 -0.92
CA ALA A 229 12.42 43.33 -1.92
C ALA A 229 13.10 44.57 -1.32
N LYS A 230 12.68 45.01 -0.12
CA LYS A 230 13.34 46.10 0.61
C LYS A 230 14.80 45.75 0.94
N GLN A 231 15.05 44.51 1.40
CA GLN A 231 16.40 44.03 1.69
C GLN A 231 17.27 43.90 0.42
N ALA A 232 16.69 43.50 -0.71
CA ALA A 232 17.38 43.49 -2.00
C ALA A 232 17.81 44.91 -2.42
N ARG A 233 16.87 45.87 -2.42
CA ARG A 233 17.19 47.28 -2.74
C ARG A 233 18.28 47.86 -1.85
N LYS A 234 18.23 47.59 -0.54
CA LYS A 234 19.27 48.03 0.40
C LYS A 234 20.65 47.46 0.04
N ARG A 235 20.70 46.17 -0.30
CA ARG A 235 21.96 45.50 -0.72
C ARG A 235 22.48 46.05 -2.04
N ASP A 236 21.61 46.33 -3.00
CA ASP A 236 21.99 46.88 -4.31
C ASP A 236 22.53 48.30 -4.17
N LEU A 237 21.87 49.16 -3.37
CA LEU A 237 22.36 50.51 -3.06
C LEU A 237 23.73 50.48 -2.36
N LEU A 238 23.91 49.59 -1.38
CA LEU A 238 25.22 49.42 -0.71
C LEU A 238 26.30 48.93 -1.68
N ARG A 239 25.96 48.07 -2.63
CA ARG A 239 26.88 47.60 -3.68
C ARG A 239 27.28 48.77 -4.58
N GLN A 240 26.32 49.52 -5.10
CA GLN A 240 26.56 50.70 -5.94
C GLN A 240 27.42 51.74 -5.21
N PHE A 241 27.15 52.00 -3.94
CA PHE A 241 27.94 52.94 -3.14
C PHE A 241 29.40 52.47 -2.98
N LYS A 242 29.62 51.18 -2.72
CA LYS A 242 30.99 50.61 -2.67
C LYS A 242 31.71 50.66 -4.02
N GLU A 243 31.00 50.43 -5.12
CA GLU A 243 31.54 50.54 -6.47
C GLU A 243 31.93 51.99 -6.80
N GLN A 244 31.07 52.97 -6.46
CA GLN A 244 31.36 54.39 -6.61
C GLN A 244 32.57 54.82 -5.77
N GLN A 245 32.66 54.38 -4.50
CA GLN A 245 33.83 54.67 -3.67
C GLN A 245 35.11 54.07 -4.26
N ARG A 246 35.07 52.83 -4.75
CA ARG A 246 36.24 52.22 -5.43
C ARG A 246 36.64 52.99 -6.68
N ALA A 247 35.68 53.41 -7.49
CA ALA A 247 35.94 54.22 -8.69
C ALA A 247 36.57 55.57 -8.33
N GLN A 248 36.05 56.26 -7.31
CA GLN A 248 36.62 57.52 -6.81
C GLN A 248 38.05 57.35 -6.29
N VAL A 249 38.35 56.26 -5.59
CA VAL A 249 39.71 55.96 -5.13
C VAL A 249 40.64 55.73 -6.31
N LEU A 250 40.24 54.92 -7.29
CA LEU A 250 41.01 54.69 -8.53
C LEU A 250 41.26 55.99 -9.31
N GLU A 251 40.25 56.87 -9.38
CA GLU A 251 40.35 58.15 -10.07
C GLU A 251 41.27 59.13 -9.32
N GLN A 252 41.22 59.17 -7.98
CA GLN A 252 42.19 59.90 -7.15
C GLN A 252 43.61 59.36 -7.31
N GLU A 253 43.79 58.04 -7.34
CA GLU A 253 45.09 57.41 -7.57
C GLU A 253 45.65 57.76 -8.95
N GLN A 254 44.81 57.77 -10.00
CA GLN A 254 45.20 58.20 -11.34
C GLN A 254 45.54 59.71 -11.41
N GLN A 255 44.79 60.56 -10.72
CA GLN A 255 45.09 62.00 -10.64
C GLN A 255 46.41 62.26 -9.90
N LEU A 256 46.65 61.57 -8.79
CA LEU A 256 47.93 61.62 -8.07
C LEU A 256 49.07 61.11 -8.95
N HIS A 257 48.87 60.02 -9.70
CA HIS A 257 49.86 59.51 -10.63
C HIS A 257 50.18 60.50 -11.76
N ASN A 258 49.16 61.15 -12.33
CA ASN A 258 49.34 62.17 -13.37
C ASN A 258 50.00 63.46 -12.86
N GLN A 259 49.77 63.85 -11.60
CA GLN A 259 50.48 64.96 -10.96
C GLN A 259 51.94 64.61 -10.60
N SER A 260 52.28 63.32 -10.52
CA SER A 260 53.64 62.83 -10.21
C SER A 260 54.52 62.65 -11.44
N LEU A 261 53.97 62.83 -12.66
CA LEU A 261 54.75 62.74 -13.89
C LEU A 261 55.63 63.99 -14.02
N PRO A 262 56.97 63.85 -14.10
CA PRO A 262 57.85 65.00 -14.29
C PRO A 262 57.59 65.62 -15.66
N GLN A 263 57.23 66.91 -15.69
CA GLN A 263 57.23 67.69 -16.94
C GLN A 263 58.67 67.79 -17.45
N THR A 264 59.02 66.91 -18.38
CA THR A 264 60.27 67.03 -19.13
C THR A 264 60.01 68.04 -20.24
N PRO A 265 60.78 69.14 -20.37
CA PRO A 265 60.52 70.13 -21.41
C PRO A 265 60.88 69.53 -22.77
N LEU A 266 59.95 69.59 -23.73
CA LEU A 266 60.24 69.39 -25.14
C LEU A 266 61.05 70.60 -25.67
N PRO A 267 62.13 70.38 -26.45
CA PRO A 267 62.92 71.47 -26.99
C PRO A 267 62.15 72.24 -28.07
N ASP A 268 62.36 73.56 -28.05
CA ASP A 268 61.75 74.58 -28.89
C ASP A 268 62.09 74.37 -30.38
N ALA A 269 61.04 74.19 -31.20
CA ALA A 269 61.15 74.10 -32.65
C ALA A 269 60.56 75.39 -33.27
N SER A 270 61.28 76.51 -33.10
CA SER A 270 61.08 77.68 -33.94
C SER A 270 62.08 77.66 -35.09
N ALA A 271 61.54 77.30 -36.25
CA ALA A 271 61.72 77.94 -37.55
C ALA A 271 63.12 78.14 -38.15
N ARG A 272 63.12 77.98 -39.49
CA ARG A 272 64.06 78.48 -40.50
C ARG A 272 65.24 77.53 -40.80
N ASP A 273 65.59 77.24 -42.03
CA ASP A 273 65.19 77.79 -43.32
C ASP A 273 65.71 76.87 -44.42
N ALA A 274 64.99 76.89 -45.54
CA ALA A 274 65.53 76.86 -46.90
C ALA A 274 66.11 75.57 -47.53
N GLU A 275 65.85 75.53 -48.83
CA GLU A 275 66.55 74.82 -49.91
C GLU A 275 66.19 73.35 -50.12
N ARG A 276 65.33 73.09 -51.12
CA ARG A 276 65.61 72.97 -52.57
C ARG A 276 65.68 71.48 -52.91
N LEU A 277 64.66 70.99 -53.62
CA LEU A 277 64.68 70.78 -55.08
C LEU A 277 65.44 69.49 -55.44
N VAL A 278 64.72 68.56 -56.10
CA VAL A 278 65.08 67.92 -57.38
C VAL A 278 64.47 66.50 -57.50
N HIS A 279 63.62 66.37 -58.53
CA HIS A 279 63.28 65.22 -59.40
C HIS A 279 62.96 63.85 -58.80
N GLU A 280 61.74 63.33 -59.00
CA GLU A 280 61.27 62.61 -60.21
C GLU A 280 62.09 61.34 -60.52
N ASN A 281 61.60 60.19 -60.05
CA ASN A 281 61.01 59.10 -60.85
C ASN A 281 60.81 57.85 -59.99
#